data_AF-A0A227NQB7-F1
#
_entry.id   AF-A0A227NQB7-F1
#
_cell.length_a   1.000
_cell.length_b   1.000
_cell.length_c   1.000
_cell.angle_alpha   90.00
_cell.angle_beta   90.00
_cell.angle_gamma   90.00
#
_symmetry.space_group_name_H-M   'P 1'
#
loop_
_entity.id
_entity.type
_entity.pdbx_description
1 polymer ?
#
loop_
_entity_poly.entity_id
_entity_poly.type
_entity_poly.pdbx_seq_one_letter_code
_entity_poly.pdbx_strand_id
1 'polypeptide(L)' 'MKNKCQTLRKTVRTSRENRRYRLHQKLRRANVRFSSNLKTVFVPFDNDLQNRDIKELQNEYNYQIQLEI' A
#
# COMPACT_ATOMS: atom_id res chain seq x y z
N MET A 1 25.86 10.88 35.37
CA MET A 1 24.41 10.67 35.11
C MET A 1 24.06 11.32 33.76
N LYS A 2 23.80 10.54 32.71
CA LYS A 2 23.40 11.08 31.39
C LYS A 2 21.93 10.74 31.16
N ASN A 3 21.07 11.73 31.36
CA ASN A 3 19.65 11.66 31.04
C ASN A 3 19.52 11.46 29.53
N LYS A 4 19.19 10.23 29.10
CA LYS A 4 18.79 9.93 27.73
C LYS A 4 17.31 9.60 27.74
N CYS A 5 16.47 10.59 28.01
CA CYS A 5 15.13 10.61 27.44
C CYS A 5 15.27 10.85 25.93
N GLN A 6 15.78 9.85 25.21
CA GLN A 6 15.67 9.78 23.76
C GLN A 6 14.19 9.54 23.47
N THR A 7 13.44 10.61 23.30
CA THR A 7 12.12 10.55 22.69
C THR A 7 12.34 9.94 21.31
N LEU A 8 11.91 8.69 21.14
CA LEU A 8 11.91 7.98 19.86
C LEU A 8 11.03 8.79 18.88
N ARG A 9 11.60 9.79 18.20
CA ARG A 9 10.93 10.51 17.12
C ARG A 9 10.67 9.46 16.05
N LYS A 10 9.40 9.02 15.94
CA LYS A 10 8.96 8.16 14.84
C LYS A 10 9.41 8.84 13.55
N THR A 11 10.13 8.09 12.71
CA THR A 11 10.60 8.59 11.41
C THR A 11 9.42 9.17 10.64
N VAL A 12 9.54 10.44 10.24
CA VAL A 12 8.51 11.11 9.45
C VAL A 12 8.44 10.40 8.10
N ARG A 13 7.28 9.85 7.78
CA ARG A 13 7.05 9.19 6.49
C ARG A 13 7.22 10.19 5.36
N THR A 14 7.90 9.78 4.32
CA THR A 14 8.01 10.54 3.08
C THR A 14 6.63 10.71 2.42
N SER A 15 6.49 11.72 1.57
CA SER A 15 5.26 11.94 0.79
C SER A 15 4.87 10.69 0.00
N ARG A 16 5.85 10.01 -0.60
CA ARG A 16 5.68 8.77 -1.36
C ARG A 16 5.13 7.62 -0.50
N GLU A 17 5.62 7.45 0.72
CA GLU A 17 5.12 6.44 1.66
C GLU A 17 3.69 6.75 2.14
N ASN A 18 3.39 8.03 2.37
CA ASN A 18 2.05 8.48 2.73
C ASN A 18 1.05 8.22 1.59
N ARG A 19 1.46 8.46 0.34
CA ARG A 19 0.62 8.17 -0.83
C ARG A 19 0.35 6.68 -0.97
N ARG A 20 1.38 5.82 -0.85
CA ARG A 20 1.24 4.36 -0.84
C ARG A 20 0.26 3.90 0.25
N TYR A 21 0.41 4.44 1.46
CA TYR A 21 -0.48 4.12 2.58
C TYR A 21 -1.94 4.49 2.26
N ARG A 22 -2.18 5.66 1.65
CA ARG A 22 -3.54 6.06 1.24
C ARG A 22 -4.12 5.13 0.17
N LEU A 23 -3.33 4.71 -0.82
CA LEU A 23 -3.77 3.73 -1.83
C LEU A 23 -4.20 2.42 -1.16
N HIS A 24 -3.39 1.90 -0.23
CA HIS A 24 -3.75 0.71 0.54
C HIS A 24 -5.05 0.88 1.32
N GLN A 25 -5.28 2.04 1.94
CA GLN A 25 -6.54 2.31 2.65
C GLN A 25 -7.74 2.32 1.70
N LYS A 26 -7.60 2.88 0.50
CA LYS A 26 -8.67 2.84 -0.51
C LYS A 26 -8.98 1.42 -0.97
N LEU A 27 -7.95 0.61 -1.24
CA LEU A 27 -8.14 -0.80 -1.61
C LEU A 27 -8.85 -1.59 -0.51
N ARG A 28 -8.50 -1.37 0.77
CA ARG A 28 -9.22 -1.98 1.89
C ARG A 28 -10.71 -1.63 1.90
N ARG A 29 -11.04 -0.36 1.66
CA ARG A 29 -12.44 0.10 1.59
C ARG A 29 -13.20 -0.51 0.41
N ALA A 30 -12.50 -0.77 -0.69
CA ALA A 30 -13.03 -1.45 -1.86
C ALA A 30 -13.03 -2.99 -1.72
N ASN A 31 -12.75 -3.54 -0.52
CA ASN A 31 -12.62 -4.97 -0.25
C ASN A 31 -11.60 -5.70 -1.16
N VAL A 32 -10.61 -4.99 -1.67
CA VAL A 32 -9.53 -5.58 -2.47
C VAL A 32 -8.43 -6.09 -1.53
N ARG A 33 -8.08 -7.36 -1.66
CA ARG A 33 -6.99 -7.97 -0.87
C ARG A 33 -5.64 -7.57 -1.44
N PHE A 34 -4.65 -7.35 -0.58
CA PHE A 34 -3.28 -7.07 -1.01
C PHE A 34 -2.27 -7.51 0.05
N SER A 35 -1.07 -7.86 -0.41
CA SER A 35 0.10 -8.14 0.43
C SER A 35 1.15 -7.05 0.21
N SER A 36 1.43 -6.28 1.26
CA SER A 36 2.47 -5.24 1.22
C SER A 36 3.89 -5.82 1.17
N ASN A 37 4.08 -7.00 1.75
CA ASN A 37 5.37 -7.68 1.82
C ASN A 37 5.75 -8.29 0.47
N LEU A 38 4.79 -8.97 -0.16
CA LEU A 38 4.97 -9.57 -1.49
C LEU A 38 4.85 -8.54 -2.62
N LYS A 39 4.32 -7.35 -2.31
CA LYS A 39 3.90 -6.34 -3.29
C LYS A 39 2.95 -6.92 -4.32
N THR A 40 1.89 -7.55 -3.85
CA THR A 40 0.88 -8.19 -4.72
C THR A 40 -0.50 -7.67 -4.34
N VAL A 41 -1.30 -7.30 -5.34
CA VAL A 41 -2.72 -6.98 -5.19
C VAL A 41 -3.52 -8.14 -5.77
N PHE A 42 -4.45 -8.66 -4.97
CA PHE A 42 -5.33 -9.77 -5.33
C PHE A 42 -6.66 -9.18 -5.77
N VAL A 43 -6.96 -9.30 -7.05
CA VAL A 43 -8.14 -8.71 -7.67
C VAL A 43 -9.09 -9.84 -8.05
N PRO A 44 -10.34 -9.84 -7.57
CA PRO A 44 -11.35 -10.81 -8.01
C PRO A 44 -11.55 -10.69 -9.53
N PHE A 45 -11.83 -11.80 -10.22
CA PHE A 45 -12.03 -11.81 -11.67
C PHE A 45 -13.14 -10.85 -12.13
N ASP A 46 -14.21 -10.71 -11.34
CA ASP A 46 -15.34 -9.82 -11.62
C ASP A 46 -15.04 -8.33 -11.37
N ASN A 47 -13.89 -8.01 -10.79
CA ASN A 47 -13.58 -6.67 -10.35
C ASN A 47 -12.79 -5.90 -11.43
N ASP A 48 -13.04 -4.60 -11.51
CA ASP A 48 -12.61 -3.79 -12.64
C ASP A 48 -11.09 -3.57 -12.62
N LEU A 49 -10.36 -4.30 -13.48
CA LEU A 49 -8.89 -4.21 -13.64
C LEU A 49 -8.42 -2.81 -14.03
N GLN A 50 -9.35 -1.94 -14.46
CA GLN A 50 -9.09 -0.55 -14.84
C GLN A 50 -9.00 0.40 -13.64
N ASN A 51 -9.14 -0.09 -12.41
CA ASN A 51 -9.09 0.77 -11.23
C ASN A 51 -7.76 1.56 -11.16
N ARG A 52 -7.88 2.90 -11.21
CA ARG A 52 -6.77 3.84 -11.20
C ARG A 52 -5.82 3.63 -10.01
N ASP A 53 -6.35 3.31 -8.84
CA ASP A 53 -5.55 3.12 -7.63
C ASP A 53 -4.68 1.85 -7.72
N ILE A 54 -5.16 0.79 -8.37
CA ILE A 54 -4.41 -0.46 -8.59
C ILE A 54 -3.29 -0.22 -9.61
N LYS A 55 -3.60 0.46 -10.72
CA LYS A 55 -2.60 0.85 -11.72
C LYS A 55 -1.49 1.73 -11.14
N GLU A 56 -1.84 2.63 -10.22
CA GLU A 56 -0.85 3.46 -9.54
C GLU A 56 0.09 2.62 -8.67
N LEU A 57 -0.42 1.64 -7.94
CA LEU A 57 0.40 0.68 -7.19
C LEU A 57 1.31 -0.15 -8.09
N GLN A 58 0.81 -0.56 -9.26
CA GLN A 58 1.61 -1.29 -10.24
C GLN A 58 2.75 -0.43 -10.79
N ASN A 59 2.43 0.75 -11.31
CA ASN A 59 3.39 1.60 -12.03
C ASN A 59 4.37 2.33 -11.12
N GLU A 60 3.92 2.88 -9.99
CA GLU A 60 4.76 3.72 -9.13
C GLU A 60 5.43 2.94 -7.99
N TYR A 61 4.85 1.81 -7.59
CA TYR A 61 5.29 1.06 -6.41
C TYR A 61 5.70 -0.39 -6.71
N ASN A 62 5.67 -0.78 -8.00
CA ASN A 62 6.05 -2.10 -8.50
C ASN A 62 5.24 -3.23 -7.84
N TYR A 63 3.93 -3.04 -7.68
CA TYR A 63 3.04 -4.12 -7.26
C TYR A 63 2.68 -5.01 -8.44
N GLN A 64 2.65 -6.32 -8.21
CA GLN A 64 2.09 -7.29 -9.13
C GLN A 64 0.59 -7.43 -8.91
N ILE A 65 -0.16 -7.69 -9.97
CA ILE A 65 -1.60 -7.94 -9.91
C ILE A 65 -1.78 -9.44 -10.12
N GLN A 66 -2.44 -10.10 -9.15
CA GLN A 66 -2.81 -11.50 -9.24
C GLN A 66 -4.34 -11.59 -9.25
N LEU A 67 -4.87 -12.29 -10.25
CA LEU A 67 -6.30 -12.56 -10.33
C LEU A 67 -6.64 -13.73 -9.40
N GLU A 68 -7.65 -13.55 -8.54
CA GLU A 68 -8.25 -14.65 -7.79
C GLU A 68 -9.33 -15.31 -8.67
N ILE A 69 -9.24 -16.64 -8.80
CA ILE A 69 -10.12 -17.50 -9.61
C ILE A 69 -11.44 -17.75 -8.88
#